data_AF-A0A834DSC8-F1
#
_entry.id   AF-A0A834DSC8-F1
#
_cell.length_a   1.000
_cell.length_b   1.000
_cell.length_c   1.000
_cell.angle_alpha   90.00
_cell.angle_beta   90.00
_cell.angle_gamma   90.00
#
_symmetry.space_group_name_H-M   'P 1'
#
loop_
_entity.id
_entity.type
_entity.pdbx_description
1 polymer ?
#
loop_
_entity_poly.entity_id
_entity_poly.type
_entity_poly.pdbx_seq_one_letter_code
_entity_poly.pdbx_strand_id
1 'polypeptide(L)' 'MNVSGSAQKITLPNLPWGPCELWMTASTIAGQGPPGPSLRLHLPDNTLKLKILPVVVLLWGLFLTCCGISLATSGR' A
#
# COMPACT_ATOMS: atom_id res chain seq x y z
N MET A 1 28.87 23.85 23.45
CA MET A 1 28.86 23.11 22.18
C MET A 1 27.44 23.21 21.62
N ASN A 2 27.21 24.06 20.63
CA ASN A 2 25.86 24.30 20.09
C ASN A 2 25.67 23.35 18.89
N VAL A 3 24.71 22.44 18.97
CA VAL A 3 24.46 21.43 17.94
C VAL A 3 23.17 21.82 17.24
N SER A 4 23.26 22.35 16.02
CA SER A 4 22.08 22.60 15.19
C SER A 4 21.83 21.38 14.31
N GLY A 5 20.66 20.77 14.44
CA GLY A 5 20.20 19.68 13.57
C GLY A 5 19.08 20.15 12.65
N SER A 6 19.12 19.71 11.39
CA SER A 6 18.00 19.86 10.45
C SER A 6 17.47 18.47 10.12
N ALA A 7 16.15 18.29 10.22
CA ALA A 7 15.51 17.03 9.86
C ALA A 7 15.41 16.94 8.34
N GLN A 8 16.08 15.95 7.74
CA GLN A 8 15.91 15.62 6.33
C GLN A 8 14.91 14.47 6.19
N LYS A 9 13.96 14.63 5.25
CA LYS A 9 12.96 13.60 4.95
C LYS A 9 13.44 12.76 3.78
N ILE A 10 13.60 11.46 4.01
CA ILE A 10 13.97 10.48 2.99
C ILE A 10 12.73 9.62 2.70
N THR A 11 12.46 9.39 1.41
CA THR A 11 11.38 8.50 0.96
C THR A 11 11.98 7.22 0.38
N LEU A 12 11.50 6.07 0.84
CA LEU A 12 11.91 4.75 0.35
C LEU A 12 10.85 4.23 -0.64
N PRO A 13 11.08 4.31 -1.97
CA PRO A 13 10.13 3.79 -2.94
C PRO A 13 10.17 2.25 -2.97
N ASN A 14 9.08 1.62 -3.39
CA ASN A 14 8.98 0.17 -3.65
C ASN A 14 9.19 -0.74 -2.43
N LEU A 15 8.78 -0.31 -1.24
CA LEU A 15 8.73 -1.20 -0.08
C LEU A 15 7.64 -2.27 -0.26
N PRO A 16 7.92 -3.54 0.12
CA PRO A 16 6.93 -4.60 0.05
C PRO A 16 5.76 -4.32 1.00
N TRP A 17 4.56 -4.74 0.60
CA TRP A 17 3.36 -4.63 1.44
C TRP A 17 3.45 -5.50 2.69
N GLY A 18 2.80 -5.07 3.77
CA GLY A 18 2.74 -5.80 5.04
C GLY A 18 3.67 -5.25 6.14
N PRO A 19 4.03 -6.07 7.14
CA PRO A 19 4.88 -5.63 8.25
C PRO A 19 6.32 -5.42 7.77
N CYS A 20 6.80 -4.19 7.93
CA CYS A 20 8.16 -3.78 7.62
C CYS A 20 8.86 -3.34 8.91
N GLU A 21 10.09 -3.80 9.11
CA GLU A 21 10.93 -3.40 10.21
C GLU A 21 12.08 -2.55 9.67
N LEU A 22 12.21 -1.33 10.17
CA LEU A 22 13.22 -0.37 9.74
C LEU A 22 14.11 -0.01 10.93
N TRP A 23 15.41 -0.03 10.75
CA TRP A 23 16.37 0.50 11.72
C TRP A 23 17.36 1.41 11.01
N MET A 24 18.04 2.25 11.79
CA MET A 24 19.02 3.19 11.26
C MET A 24 20.25 3.19 12.15
N THR A 25 21.42 3.38 11.53
CA THR A 25 22.69 3.52 12.24
C THR A 25 23.29 4.88 11.91
N ALA A 26 23.78 5.59 12.92
CA ALA A 26 24.52 6.83 12.73
C ALA A 26 25.97 6.52 12.33
N SER A 27 26.47 7.20 11.30
CA SER A 27 27.88 7.14 10.90
C SER A 27 28.50 8.53 11.05
N THR A 28 29.66 8.60 11.70
CA THR A 28 30.37 9.84 11.99
C THR A 28 31.84 9.71 11.62
N ILE A 29 32.60 10.81 11.70
CA ILE A 29 34.06 10.80 11.50
C ILE A 29 34.79 9.88 12.49
N ALA A 30 34.23 9.65 13.68
CA ALA A 30 34.79 8.72 14.67
C ALA A 30 34.44 7.25 14.35
N GLY A 31 33.66 7.00 13.29
CA GLY A 31 33.21 5.69 12.86
C GLY A 31 31.69 5.51 12.97
N GLN A 32 31.28 4.26 12.78
CA GLN A 32 29.88 3.86 12.82
C GLN A 32 29.43 3.59 14.25
N GLY A 33 28.32 4.20 14.65
CA GLY A 33 27.70 4.01 15.96
C GLY A 33 26.94 2.69 16.07
N PRO A 34 26.37 2.41 17.25
CA PRO A 34 25.52 1.25 17.44
C PRO A 34 24.23 1.33 16.60
N PRO A 35 23.62 0.19 16.23
CA PRO A 35 22.30 0.17 15.60
C PRO A 35 21.26 0.87 16.48
N GLY A 36 20.45 1.72 15.87
CA GLY A 36 19.32 2.36 16.54
C GLY A 36 18.16 1.38 16.79
N PRO A 37 17.10 1.83 17.47
CA PRO A 37 15.92 1.03 17.72
C PRO A 37 15.22 0.65 16.40
N SER A 38 14.61 -0.55 16.38
CA SER A 38 13.81 -0.97 15.25
C SER A 38 12.41 -0.37 15.30
N LEU A 39 11.96 0.10 14.14
CA LEU A 39 10.70 0.80 13.93
C LEU A 39 9.83 -0.08 13.05
N ARG A 40 8.75 -0.58 13.64
CA ARG A 40 7.82 -1.49 12.97
C ARG A 40 6.70 -0.69 12.34
N LEU A 41 6.59 -0.78 11.03
CA LEU A 41 5.59 -0.11 10.22
C LEU A 41 4.73 -1.16 9.52
N HIS A 42 3.45 -0.89 9.36
CA HIS A 42 2.56 -1.75 8.60
C HIS A 42 2.16 -1.03 7.32
N LEU A 43 2.67 -1.48 6.17
CA LEU A 43 2.33 -0.90 4.89
C LEU A 43 0.98 -1.46 4.41
N PRO A 44 0.00 -0.60 4.11
CA PRO A 44 -1.35 -1.05 3.77
C PRO A 44 -1.37 -1.75 2.42
N ASP A 45 -1.73 -3.03 2.39
CA ASP A 45 -1.91 -3.76 1.14
C ASP A 45 -3.17 -3.26 0.40
N ASN A 46 -2.98 -2.34 -0.54
CA ASN A 46 -4.04 -1.80 -1.39
C ASN A 46 -4.32 -2.69 -2.62
N THR A 47 -3.57 -3.78 -2.80
CA THR A 47 -3.74 -4.74 -3.91
C THR A 47 -5.09 -5.44 -3.84
N LEU A 48 -5.56 -5.76 -2.63
CA LEU A 48 -6.87 -6.40 -2.43
C LEU A 48 -8.04 -5.54 -2.91
N LYS A 49 -7.98 -4.22 -2.69
CA LYS A 49 -9.04 -3.30 -3.09
C LYS A 49 -9.13 -3.19 -4.62
N LEU A 50 -7.99 -3.18 -5.30
CA LEU A 50 -7.90 -3.20 -6.77
C LEU A 50 -8.38 -4.53 -7.36
N LYS A 51 -8.15 -5.65 -6.67
CA LYS A 51 -8.56 -6.99 -7.12
C LYS A 51 -10.07 -7.22 -7.04
N ILE A 52 -10.78 -6.53 -6.15
CA ILE A 52 -12.25 -6.62 -6.01
C ILE A 52 -12.98 -5.88 -7.14
N LEU A 53 -12.41 -4.79 -7.65
CA LEU A 53 -13.01 -3.97 -8.70
C LEU A 53 -13.46 -4.76 -9.95
N PRO A 54 -12.62 -5.62 -10.57
CA PRO A 54 -13.04 -6.41 -11.74
C PRO A 54 -14.15 -7.42 -11.41
N VAL A 55 -14.16 -8.00 -10.19
CA VAL A 55 -15.22 -8.93 -9.77
C VAL A 55 -16.57 -8.21 -9.67
N VAL A 56 -16.58 -7.01 -9.07
CA VAL A 56 -17.80 -6.20 -8.93
C VAL A 56 -18.34 -5.78 -10.30
N VAL A 57 -17.45 -5.34 -11.20
CA VAL A 57 -17.83 -4.94 -12.57
C VAL A 57 -18.41 -6.12 -13.36
N LEU A 58 -17.80 -7.31 -13.25
CA LEU A 58 -18.29 -8.51 -13.93
C LEU A 58 -19.70 -8.90 -13.44
N LEU A 59 -19.92 -8.90 -12.13
CA LEU A 59 -21.23 -9.23 -11.53
C LEU A 59 -22.32 -8.24 -11.98
N TRP A 60 -22.00 -6.94 -12.00
CA TRP A 60 -22.93 -5.93 -12.52
C TRP A 60 -23.26 -6.12 -14.00
N GLY A 61 -22.25 -6.42 -14.83
CA GLY A 61 -22.45 -6.71 -16.25
C GLY A 61 -23.35 -7.94 -16.47
N LEU A 62 -23.14 -9.01 -15.70
CA LEU A 62 -23.98 -10.21 -15.78
C LEU A 62 -25.42 -9.93 -15.33
N PHE A 63 -25.60 -9.15 -14.26
CA PHE A 63 -26.92 -8.78 -13.77
C PHE A 63 -27.70 -7.96 -14.81
N LEU A 64 -27.07 -6.93 -15.37
CA LEU A 64 -27.70 -6.08 -16.39
C LEU A 64 -28.05 -6.85 -17.66
N THR A 65 -27.17 -7.76 -18.11
CA THR A 65 -27.46 -8.61 -19.29
C THR A 65 -28.61 -9.58 -19.01
N CYS A 66 -28.64 -10.21 -17.83
CA CYS A 66 -29.74 -11.08 -17.44
C CYS A 66 -31.08 -10.33 -17.39
N CYS A 67 -31.13 -9.16 -16.74
CA CYS A 67 -32.31 -8.31 -16.71
C CYS A 67 -32.75 -7.87 -18.12
N GLY A 68 -31.80 -7.48 -18.97
CA GLY A 68 -32.09 -7.07 -20.35
C GLY A 68 -32.71 -8.20 -21.17
N ILE A 69 -32.20 -9.42 -21.03
CA ILE A 69 -32.74 -10.61 -21.70
C ILE A 69 -34.15 -10.92 -21.17
N SER A 70 -34.36 -10.90 -19.85
CA SER A 70 -35.68 -11.16 -19.26
C SER A 70 -36.74 -10.17 -19.75
N LEU A 71 -36.39 -8.88 -19.82
CA LEU A 71 -37.27 -7.83 -20.35
C LEU A 71 -37.58 -8.06 -21.84
N ALA A 72 -36.58 -8.43 -22.65
CA ALA A 72 -36.76 -8.73 -24.06
C ALA A 72 -37.62 -9.98 -24.31
N THR A 73 -37.54 -10.99 -23.42
CA THR A 73 -38.35 -12.21 -23.51
C THR A 73 -39.77 -12.06 -22.95
N SER A 74 -40.00 -11.16 -22.00
CA SER A 74 -41.31 -10.97 -21.35
C SER A 74 -42.26 -10.08 -22.14
N GLY A 75 -41.77 -9.32 -23.13
CA GLY A 75 -42.57 -8.46 -23.99
C GLY A 75 -43.04 -9.12 -25.30
N ARG A 76 -42.75 -10.41 -25.50
CA ARG A 76 -43.18 -11.21 -26.65
C ARG A 76 -44.35 -12.12 -26.28
#